data_AF-A0A7X0ASP8-F1
#
_entry.id   AF-A0A7X0ASP8-F1
#
_cell.length_a   1.000
_cell.length_b   1.000
_cell.length_c   1.000
_cell.angle_alpha   90.00
_cell.angle_beta   90.00
_cell.angle_gamma   90.00
#
_symmetry.space_group_name_H-M   'P 1'
#
loop_
_entity.id
_entity.type
_entity.pdbx_description
1 polymer ?
#
loop_
_entity_poly.entity_id
_entity_poly.type
_entity_poly.pdbx_seq_one_letter_code
_entity_poly.pdbx_strand_id
1 'polypeptide(L)'
;MALTTLALSGAANGQTKKEVRSIDDLPQFSYPIKGTVADVLSSPPASFEATVSQMRVDIDRVLNDYDIHDSATLRGLLQAKLGAQIASGKEDKAALATIEQLRSHQDKEEARLIAGLAPCEPFA
;
A
#
# COMPACT_ATOMS: atom_id res chain seq x y z
N MET A 1 14.65 -13.29 -52.14
CA MET A 1 15.45 -13.22 -50.89
C MET A 1 14.49 -13.37 -49.73
N ALA A 2 14.79 -14.31 -48.83
CA ALA A 2 13.85 -14.85 -47.86
C ALA A 2 13.75 -14.00 -46.57
N LEU A 3 12.54 -14.07 -45.98
CA LEU A 3 12.07 -13.69 -44.65
C LEU A 3 13.14 -13.47 -43.56
N THR A 4 12.96 -12.44 -42.72
CA THR A 4 13.04 -12.63 -41.26
C THR A 4 12.23 -11.55 -40.52
N THR A 5 11.08 -11.94 -39.98
CA THR A 5 10.29 -11.14 -39.03
C THR A 5 10.69 -11.57 -37.62
N LEU A 6 11.26 -10.67 -36.82
CA LEU A 6 11.68 -10.96 -35.45
C LEU A 6 10.48 -10.78 -34.51
N ALA A 7 9.88 -11.89 -34.08
CA ALA A 7 8.83 -11.90 -33.07
C ALA A 7 9.47 -11.74 -31.68
N LEU A 8 9.22 -10.61 -31.02
CA LEU A 8 9.54 -10.41 -29.61
C LEU A 8 8.44 -11.08 -28.78
N SER A 9 8.67 -12.34 -28.35
CA SER A 9 7.84 -13.00 -27.36
C SER A 9 8.05 -12.33 -26.00
N GLY A 10 7.11 -11.49 -25.59
CA GLY A 10 7.02 -11.01 -24.21
C GLY A 10 6.65 -12.19 -23.31
N ALA A 11 7.60 -12.64 -22.48
CA ALA A 11 7.31 -13.54 -21.38
C ALA A 11 6.44 -12.78 -20.36
N ALA A 12 5.15 -13.09 -20.35
CA ALA A 12 4.29 -12.75 -19.23
C ALA A 12 4.76 -13.59 -18.03
N ASN A 13 5.59 -13.00 -17.18
CA ASN A 13 5.87 -13.54 -15.85
C ASN A 13 4.58 -13.43 -15.02
N GLY A 14 3.70 -14.42 -15.17
CA GLY A 14 2.62 -14.67 -14.24
C GLY A 14 3.21 -15.15 -12.92
N GLN A 15 3.70 -14.21 -12.10
CA GLN A 15 3.93 -14.49 -10.69
C GLN A 15 2.57 -14.86 -10.11
N THR A 16 2.39 -16.14 -9.81
CA THR A 16 1.23 -16.64 -9.08
C THR A 16 1.26 -15.95 -7.72
N LYS A 17 0.34 -15.01 -7.51
CA LYS A 17 0.21 -14.27 -6.24
C LYS A 17 0.06 -15.27 -5.12
N LYS A 18 0.77 -15.07 -4.01
CA LYS A 18 0.68 -15.97 -2.85
C LYS A 18 -0.66 -15.73 -2.14
N GLU A 19 -1.46 -16.78 -2.03
CA GLU A 19 -2.75 -16.74 -1.31
C GLU A 19 -2.50 -16.44 0.17
N VAL A 20 -3.24 -15.48 0.71
CA VAL A 20 -3.20 -15.06 2.12
C VAL A 20 -4.52 -15.41 2.78
N ARG A 21 -4.48 -16.23 3.82
CA ARG A 21 -5.68 -16.63 4.58
C ARG A 21 -5.82 -15.88 5.89
N SER A 22 -4.70 -15.44 6.46
CA SER A 22 -4.64 -14.64 7.68
C SER A 22 -3.61 -13.54 7.55
N ILE A 23 -3.72 -12.50 8.39
CA ILE A 23 -2.72 -11.43 8.52
C ILE A 23 -1.32 -11.98 8.86
N ASP A 24 -1.24 -13.14 9.53
CA ASP A 24 0.01 -13.81 9.89
C ASP A 24 0.80 -14.34 8.68
N ASP A 25 0.14 -14.51 7.53
CA ASP A 25 0.80 -14.93 6.29
C ASP A 25 1.52 -13.77 5.58
N LEU A 26 1.27 -12.53 6.01
CA LEU A 26 1.89 -11.32 5.47
C LEU A 26 3.27 -11.06 6.11
N PRO A 27 4.22 -10.49 5.35
CA PRO A 27 5.51 -10.12 5.90
C PRO A 27 5.36 -9.00 6.94
N GLN A 28 6.07 -9.15 8.06
CA GLN A 28 6.19 -8.11 9.07
C GLN A 28 7.41 -7.24 8.77
N PHE A 29 7.20 -5.92 8.68
CA PHE A 29 8.26 -4.94 8.45
C PHE A 29 8.58 -4.22 9.76
N SER A 30 9.88 -4.02 10.03
CA SER A 30 10.37 -3.31 11.22
C SER A 30 11.22 -2.13 10.80
N TYR A 31 10.86 -0.93 11.25
CA TYR A 31 11.54 0.32 10.91
C TYR A 31 12.26 0.86 12.15
N PRO A 32 13.61 0.75 12.20
CA PRO A 32 14.36 1.21 13.36
C PRO A 32 14.30 2.74 13.45
N ILE A 33 13.75 3.22 14.55
CA ILE A 33 13.76 4.64 14.90
C ILE A 33 14.95 4.91 15.83
N LYS A 34 15.71 5.97 15.53
CA LYS A 34 16.78 6.46 16.42
C LYS A 34 16.22 7.60 17.28
N GLY A 35 16.46 7.54 18.59
CA GLY A 35 16.00 8.57 19.53
C GLY A 35 14.53 8.40 19.91
N THR A 36 13.89 9.49 20.30
CA THR A 36 12.47 9.48 20.68
C THR A 36 11.57 9.68 19.46
N VAL A 37 10.29 9.33 19.59
CA VAL A 37 9.29 9.62 18.54
C VAL A 37 9.19 11.13 18.26
N ALA A 38 9.33 11.96 19.29
CA ALA A 38 9.35 13.41 19.14
C ALA A 38 10.54 13.89 18.29
N ASP A 39 11.71 13.25 18.43
CA ASP A 39 12.88 13.55 17.62
C ASP A 39 12.64 13.22 16.14
N VAL A 40 11.95 12.13 15.84
CA VAL A 40 11.60 11.76 14.45
C VAL A 40 10.66 12.79 13.83
N LEU A 41 9.64 13.22 14.56
CA LEU A 41 8.69 14.23 14.08
C LEU A 41 9.36 15.61 13.93
N SER A 42 10.40 15.87 14.71
CA SER A 42 11.19 17.11 14.65
C SER A 42 12.37 17.03 13.69
N SER A 43 12.64 15.86 13.13
CA SER A 43 13.78 15.63 12.23
C SER A 43 13.59 16.36 10.90
N PRO A 44 14.66 16.61 10.14
CA PRO A 44 14.56 17.21 8.83
C PRO A 44 13.56 16.43 7.94
N PRO A 45 12.68 17.10 7.18
CA PRO A 45 11.63 16.46 6.41
C PRO A 45 12.12 15.29 5.54
N ALA A 46 13.33 15.39 4.99
CA ALA A 46 13.93 14.36 4.15
C ALA A 46 14.11 12.99 4.84
N SER A 47 14.38 12.95 6.15
CA SER A 47 14.59 11.70 6.89
C SER A 47 13.29 10.96 7.19
N PHE A 48 12.25 11.71 7.56
CA PHE A 48 10.90 11.22 7.73
C PHE A 48 10.33 10.72 6.39
N GLU A 49 10.48 11.52 5.32
CA GLU A 49 10.08 11.17 3.95
C GLU A 49 10.74 9.89 3.45
N ALA A 50 12.02 9.67 3.72
CA ALA A 50 12.70 8.43 3.33
C ALA A 50 12.05 7.19 3.99
N THR A 51 11.68 7.32 5.27
CA THR A 51 11.02 6.23 6.02
C THR A 51 9.61 5.97 5.48
N VAL A 52 8.83 7.03 5.25
CA VAL A 52 7.48 6.95 4.69
C VAL A 52 7.49 6.38 3.27
N SER A 53 8.46 6.77 2.45
CA SER A 53 8.63 6.23 1.09
C SER A 53 8.94 4.73 1.10
N GLN A 54 9.82 4.29 2.01
CA GLN A 54 10.12 2.86 2.18
C GLN A 54 8.87 2.08 2.61
N MET A 55 8.12 2.58 3.61
CA MET A 55 6.86 1.99 4.04
C MET A 55 5.87 1.82 2.88
N ARG A 56 5.72 2.84 2.03
CA ARG A 56 4.83 2.77 0.87
C ARG A 56 5.27 1.69 -0.12
N VAL A 57 6.57 1.62 -0.42
CA VAL A 57 7.13 0.58 -1.31
C VAL A 57 6.85 -0.82 -0.75
N ASP A 58 7.03 -1.00 0.56
CA ASP A 58 6.79 -2.28 1.21
C ASP A 58 5.29 -2.67 1.18
N ILE A 59 4.39 -1.70 1.39
CA ILE A 59 2.93 -1.92 1.26
C ILE A 59 2.54 -2.23 -0.18
N ASP A 60 3.05 -1.49 -1.16
CA ASP A 60 2.78 -1.71 -2.59
C ASP A 60 3.27 -3.09 -3.02
N ARG A 61 4.41 -3.53 -2.51
CA ARG A 61 4.93 -4.88 -2.73
C ARG A 61 3.98 -5.93 -2.18
N VAL A 62 3.44 -5.75 -0.96
CA VAL A 62 2.46 -6.68 -0.39
C VAL A 62 1.19 -6.74 -1.24
N LEU A 63 0.62 -5.59 -1.61
CA LEU A 63 -0.59 -5.55 -2.45
C LEU A 63 -0.37 -6.14 -3.85
N ASN A 64 0.85 -6.09 -4.37
CA ASN A 64 1.20 -6.68 -5.66
C ASN A 64 1.44 -8.18 -5.57
N ASP A 65 2.25 -8.64 -4.61
CA ASP A 65 2.78 -10.00 -4.57
C ASP A 65 1.80 -11.02 -3.94
N TYR A 66 0.81 -10.55 -3.18
CA TYR A 66 -0.13 -11.38 -2.44
C TYR A 66 -1.56 -11.24 -2.96
N ASP A 67 -2.31 -12.34 -2.91
CA ASP A 67 -3.73 -12.39 -3.19
C ASP A 67 -4.49 -12.43 -1.85
N ILE A 68 -5.08 -11.29 -1.48
CA ILE A 68 -5.66 -11.04 -0.16
C ILE A 68 -7.18 -11.10 -0.28
N HIS A 69 -7.78 -12.18 0.21
CA HIS A 69 -9.23 -12.42 0.08
C HIS A 69 -10.03 -11.82 1.24
N ASP A 70 -9.39 -11.58 2.38
CA ASP A 70 -10.02 -10.91 3.51
C ASP A 70 -10.12 -9.39 3.28
N SER A 71 -11.35 -8.91 3.09
CA SER A 71 -11.65 -7.48 2.89
C SER A 71 -11.24 -6.60 4.08
N ALA A 72 -11.16 -7.13 5.30
CA ALA A 72 -10.68 -6.36 6.44
C ALA A 72 -9.17 -6.08 6.32
N THR A 73 -8.38 -7.11 6.08
CA THR A 73 -6.93 -7.00 5.84
C THR A 73 -6.62 -6.11 4.63
N LEU A 74 -7.33 -6.28 3.51
CA LEU A 74 -7.13 -5.45 2.31
C LEU A 74 -7.42 -3.97 2.59
N ARG A 75 -8.52 -3.65 3.27
CA ARG A 75 -8.83 -2.26 3.65
C ARG A 75 -7.78 -1.67 4.59
N GLY A 76 -7.30 -2.45 5.56
CA GLY A 76 -6.25 -1.99 6.48
C GLY A 76 -4.94 -1.65 5.76
N LEU A 77 -4.54 -2.46 4.77
CA LEU A 77 -3.37 -2.14 3.93
C LEU A 77 -3.58 -0.88 3.07
N LEU A 78 -4.77 -0.70 2.51
CA LEU A 78 -5.13 0.50 1.75
C LEU A 78 -5.15 1.76 2.64
N GLN A 79 -5.62 1.64 3.88
CA GLN A 79 -5.57 2.73 4.87
C GLN A 79 -4.12 3.08 5.24
N ALA A 80 -3.26 2.08 5.48
CA ALA A 80 -1.85 2.30 5.75
C ALA A 80 -1.15 3.00 4.56
N LYS A 81 -1.45 2.56 3.33
CA LYS A 81 -0.96 3.20 2.10
C LYS A 81 -1.40 4.66 2.00
N LEU A 82 -2.67 4.94 2.25
CA LEU A 82 -3.21 6.30 2.24
C LEU A 82 -2.51 7.19 3.29
N GLY A 83 -2.29 6.67 4.50
CA GLY A 83 -1.56 7.38 5.55
C GLY A 83 -0.14 7.77 5.12
N ALA A 84 0.59 6.85 4.47
CA ALA A 84 1.93 7.13 3.94
C ALA A 84 1.90 8.19 2.81
N GLN A 85 0.91 8.14 1.92
CA GLN A 85 0.77 9.13 0.83
C GLN A 85 0.47 10.53 1.36
N ILE A 86 -0.41 10.65 2.36
CA ILE A 86 -0.71 11.91 3.05
C ILE A 86 0.55 12.42 3.78
N ALA A 87 1.26 11.55 4.48
CA ALA A 87 2.47 11.92 5.22
C ALA A 87 3.62 12.43 4.32
N SER A 88 3.69 11.99 3.06
CA SER A 88 4.66 12.50 2.08
C SER A 88 4.27 13.86 1.48
N GLY A 89 2.99 14.26 1.55
CA GLY A 89 2.51 15.57 1.09
C GLY A 89 2.71 15.89 -0.40
N LYS A 90 3.12 14.91 -1.21
CA LYS A 90 3.45 15.06 -2.65
C LYS A 90 2.57 14.21 -3.56
N GLU A 91 1.71 13.39 -2.99
CA GLU A 91 1.05 12.27 -3.68
C GLU A 91 -0.47 12.39 -3.78
N ASP A 92 -1.00 13.61 -3.85
CA ASP A 92 -2.43 13.88 -3.79
C ASP A 92 -3.25 13.04 -4.77
N LYS A 93 -2.79 12.91 -6.02
CA LYS A 93 -3.47 12.10 -7.04
C LYS A 93 -3.49 10.61 -6.68
N ALA A 94 -2.40 10.08 -6.13
CA ALA A 94 -2.31 8.68 -5.72
C ALA A 94 -3.12 8.41 -4.43
N ALA A 95 -3.16 9.39 -3.51
CA ALA A 95 -4.02 9.36 -2.33
C ALA A 95 -5.50 9.29 -2.73
N LEU A 96 -5.95 10.13 -3.67
CA LEU A 96 -7.32 10.11 -4.17
C LEU A 96 -7.68 8.76 -4.83
N ALA A 97 -6.76 8.18 -5.62
CA ALA A 97 -6.97 6.86 -6.20
C ALA A 97 -7.08 5.76 -5.13
N THR A 98 -6.28 5.85 -4.06
CA THR A 98 -6.32 4.90 -2.94
C THR A 98 -7.61 5.02 -2.14
N ILE A 99 -8.14 6.24 -1.97
CA ILE A 99 -9.46 6.46 -1.36
C ILE A 99 -10.56 5.80 -2.19
N GLU A 100 -10.49 5.88 -3.51
CA GLU A 100 -11.47 5.24 -4.39
C GLU A 100 -11.43 3.70 -4.28
N GLN A 101 -10.23 3.12 -4.24
CA GLN A 101 -10.05 1.70 -3.94
C GLN A 101 -10.64 1.34 -2.57
N LEU A 102 -10.38 2.15 -1.55
CA LEU A 102 -10.93 1.91 -0.22
C LEU A 102 -12.46 1.90 -0.24
N ARG A 103 -13.09 2.83 -0.96
CA ARG A 103 -14.55 2.89 -1.13
C ARG A 103 -15.13 1.68 -1.84
N SER A 104 -14.45 1.16 -2.87
CA SER A 104 -14.91 -0.04 -3.58
C SER A 104 -14.88 -1.30 -2.71
N HIS A 105 -14.04 -1.32 -1.67
CA HIS A 105 -13.92 -2.43 -0.72
C HIS A 105 -14.75 -2.27 0.56
N GLN A 106 -15.60 -1.24 0.65
CA GLN A 106 -16.54 -1.08 1.77
C GLN A 106 -17.88 -1.76 1.45
N ASP A 107 -18.28 -2.69 2.32
CA ASP A 107 -19.57 -3.38 2.22
C ASP A 107 -20.74 -2.51 2.70
N LYS A 108 -20.47 -1.59 3.63
CA LYS A 108 -21.47 -0.69 4.23
C LYS A 108 -21.43 0.68 3.57
N GLU A 109 -22.58 1.18 3.11
CA GLU A 109 -22.69 2.48 2.45
C GLU A 109 -22.26 3.63 3.37
N GLU A 110 -22.62 3.59 4.65
CA GLU A 110 -22.20 4.59 5.63
C GLU A 110 -20.67 4.65 5.77
N ALA A 111 -20.00 3.49 5.73
CA ALA A 111 -18.55 3.38 5.79
C ALA A 111 -17.89 3.84 4.48
N ARG A 112 -18.55 3.66 3.34
CA ARG A 112 -18.11 4.17 2.05
C ARG A 112 -18.15 5.70 1.99
N LEU A 113 -19.19 6.32 2.52
CA LEU A 113 -19.35 7.79 2.52
C LEU A 113 -18.26 8.50 3.32
N ILE A 114 -17.81 7.90 4.43
CA ILE A 114 -16.75 8.46 5.30
C ILE A 114 -15.35 7.93 4.97
N ALA A 115 -15.20 7.06 3.97
CA ALA A 115 -13.90 6.51 3.58
C ALA A 115 -12.94 7.60 3.10
N GLY A 116 -11.74 7.63 3.68
CA GLY A 116 -10.74 8.69 3.47
C GLY A 116 -10.85 9.87 4.43
N LEU A 117 -11.91 9.94 5.24
CA LEU A 117 -12.11 10.96 6.29
C LEU A 117 -12.13 10.34 7.69
N ALA A 118 -12.52 9.07 7.79
CA ALA A 118 -12.51 8.32 9.05
C ALA A 118 -11.08 8.22 9.60
N PRO A 119 -10.91 8.31 10.94
CA PRO A 119 -9.65 7.96 11.59
C PRO A 119 -9.21 6.57 11.15
N CYS A 120 -7.89 6.31 11.16
CA CYS A 120 -7.39 4.96 10.98
C CYS A 120 -7.97 4.10 12.10
N GLU A 121 -8.99 3.30 11.80
CA GLU A 121 -9.54 2.34 12.75
C GLU A 121 -8.42 1.32 13.06
N PRO A 122 -8.22 0.96 14.34
CA PRO A 122 -7.28 -0.11 14.67
C PRO A 122 -7.74 -1.39 13.97
N PHE A 123 -6.80 -2.13 13.38
CA PHE A 123 -7.02 -3.47 12.82
C PHE A 123 -7.77 -4.31 13.87
N ALA A 124 -9.06 -4.57 13.62
CA ALA A 124 -9.96 -5.33 14.47
C ALA A 124 -10.54 -6.50 13.70
#